data_AF-A0A959VLZ1-F1
#
_entry.id   AF-A0A959VLZ1-F1
#
_cell.length_a   1.000
_cell.length_b   1.000
_cell.length_c   1.000
_cell.angle_alpha   90.00
_cell.angle_beta   90.00
_cell.angle_gamma   90.00
#
_symmetry.space_group_name_H-M   'P 1'
#
loop_
_entity.id
_entity.type
_entity.pdbx_description
1 polymer ?
#
loop_
_entity_poly.entity_id
_entity_poly.type
_entity_poly.pdbx_seq_one_letter_code
_entity_poly.pdbx_strand_id
1 'polypeptide(L)'
;MGEGPDLPDSLVWDEDGGGGVRVLTIIRPGRMNAIGPTEARGLFTALARFRDDDSARVLVVTGAGTEAFCAGADLGAVAAMFDDDQPGEPLYELEPQPGSPIPAEGNIGPTRWTGIHKPIIAAVNGAAYAGGLEWACLAHLRIADQHASFGVTCRRWNVGLGDGGTQRLPRLIGLGRALDLIITGRVIGAPEAERIGLVNEVTRSGHSLPRALELARTIAELPQPALRTDLEATIRGFGRPLDEGLAVEAECFNRLLGGPEMLSGARSFLDREHPDRRSGSDPLYLPGKAWAFAERAHRGQPGRFGSGRFIDHPAAVAAIVSGYGDETAEAAAFLHDTVEKTDATAADIERAFGPEMRDLVVVLGQDPAIEDRSRRKADHRRRIATADPRARLVYTADRVAGIERLLARLEAGGDPADLEVERRLENWRADREMLAGLAVPPELLLRIDHGLGRMEAAIG
;
A
#
# COMPACT_ATOMS: atom_id res chain seq x y z
N MET A 1 24.22 21.33 6.60
CA MET A 1 22.88 21.77 6.18
C MET A 1 23.08 23.00 5.33
N GLY A 2 22.85 22.90 4.02
CA GLY A 2 22.86 24.08 3.15
C GLY A 2 21.61 24.92 3.42
N GLU A 3 21.70 26.24 3.26
CA GLU A 3 20.52 27.11 3.24
C GLU A 3 19.50 26.58 2.23
N GLY A 4 18.21 26.65 2.60
CA GLY A 4 17.10 26.32 1.70
C GLY A 4 17.07 27.25 0.47
N PRO A 5 16.23 26.95 -0.54
CA PRO A 5 15.98 27.90 -1.61
C PRO A 5 15.41 29.20 -1.04
N ASP A 6 15.79 30.34 -1.64
CA ASP A 6 15.18 31.63 -1.35
C ASP A 6 13.74 31.61 -1.87
N LEU A 7 12.78 31.53 -0.93
CA LEU A 7 11.35 31.37 -1.22
C LEU A 7 10.54 32.47 -0.52
N PRO A 8 9.42 32.91 -1.12
CA PRO A 8 8.50 33.82 -0.45
C PRO A 8 7.87 33.16 0.78
N ASP A 9 7.43 33.96 1.76
CA ASP A 9 6.77 33.49 3.00
C ASP A 9 5.55 32.58 2.77
N SER A 10 4.93 32.66 1.58
CA SER A 10 3.82 31.82 1.15
C SER A 10 4.23 30.40 0.71
N LEU A 11 5.53 30.07 0.71
CA LEU A 11 6.08 28.75 0.43
C LEU A 11 7.09 28.37 1.52
N VAL A 12 6.93 27.17 2.08
CA VAL A 12 7.89 26.62 3.04
C VAL A 12 8.61 25.42 2.45
N TRP A 13 9.92 25.38 2.65
CA TRP A 13 10.81 24.30 2.24
C TRP A 13 11.49 23.70 3.47
N ASP A 14 11.02 22.53 3.87
CA ASP A 14 11.52 21.81 5.05
C ASP A 14 12.29 20.54 4.66
N GLU A 15 13.16 20.10 5.56
CA GLU A 15 13.77 18.77 5.53
C GLU A 15 13.13 17.87 6.58
N ASP A 16 12.74 16.67 6.17
CA ASP A 16 12.19 15.67 7.07
C ASP A 16 13.27 14.65 7.47
N GLY A 17 13.62 14.62 8.75
CA GLY A 17 14.44 13.57 9.37
C GLY A 17 15.89 13.45 8.91
N GLY A 18 16.43 14.40 8.12
CA GLY A 18 17.82 14.37 7.63
C GLY A 18 18.13 13.31 6.57
N GLY A 19 17.11 12.61 6.06
CA GLY A 19 17.24 11.49 5.11
C GLY A 19 17.22 11.90 3.63
N GLY A 20 17.33 13.20 3.32
CA GLY A 20 17.17 13.70 1.95
C GLY A 20 15.72 13.81 1.49
N VAL A 21 14.75 13.74 2.40
CA VAL A 21 13.34 14.05 2.12
C VAL A 21 13.16 15.56 2.25
N ARG A 22 12.49 16.16 1.26
CA ARG A 22 12.14 17.59 1.23
C ARG A 22 10.63 17.75 1.21
N VAL A 23 10.12 18.74 1.94
CA VAL A 23 8.70 19.06 2.00
C VAL A 23 8.49 20.47 1.49
N LEU A 24 7.71 20.60 0.42
CA LEU A 24 7.29 21.88 -0.14
C LEU A 24 5.82 22.12 0.22
N THR A 25 5.56 23.15 1.05
CA THR A 25 4.22 23.49 1.52
C THR A 25 3.80 24.85 0.98
N ILE A 26 2.64 24.92 0.30
CA ILE A 26 2.01 26.20 -0.08
C ILE A 26 1.18 26.72 1.09
N ILE A 27 1.49 27.92 1.59
CA ILE A 27 0.87 28.52 2.78
C ILE A 27 0.04 29.76 2.41
N ARG A 28 -1.08 29.54 1.72
CA ARG A 28 -2.11 30.58 1.49
C ARG A 28 -3.51 30.05 1.82
N PRO A 29 -3.75 29.53 3.04
CA PRO A 29 -5.02 28.87 3.37
C PRO A 29 -6.24 29.79 3.17
N GLY A 30 -6.12 31.08 3.48
CA GLY A 30 -7.18 32.08 3.24
C GLY A 30 -7.48 32.37 1.76
N ARG A 31 -6.69 31.81 0.84
CA ARG A 31 -6.90 31.83 -0.62
C ARG A 31 -6.89 30.41 -1.20
N MET A 32 -7.22 29.40 -0.38
CA MET A 32 -7.23 27.98 -0.79
C MET A 32 -5.93 27.52 -1.46
N ASN A 33 -4.79 28.04 -0.99
CA ASN A 33 -3.46 27.76 -1.53
C ASN A 33 -3.34 28.04 -3.04
N ALA A 34 -4.07 29.05 -3.54
CA ALA A 34 -3.96 29.50 -4.92
C ALA A 34 -2.57 30.05 -5.24
N ILE A 35 -2.16 29.97 -6.50
CA ILE A 35 -0.83 30.35 -6.98
C ILE A 35 -0.93 31.70 -7.69
N GLY A 36 -0.34 32.73 -7.09
CA GLY A 36 -0.11 34.02 -7.73
C GLY A 36 1.30 34.11 -8.35
N PRO A 37 1.68 35.28 -8.89
CA PRO A 37 2.99 35.47 -9.53
C PRO A 37 4.18 35.17 -8.60
N THR A 38 4.10 35.62 -7.35
CA THR A 38 5.14 35.38 -6.33
C THR A 38 5.30 33.90 -6.03
N GLU A 39 4.20 33.17 -5.82
CA GLU A 39 4.24 31.73 -5.58
C GLU A 39 4.75 30.99 -6.81
N ALA A 40 4.32 31.36 -8.02
CA ALA A 40 4.76 30.71 -9.25
C ALA A 40 6.30 30.76 -9.40
N ARG A 41 6.91 31.95 -9.20
CA ARG A 41 8.37 32.11 -9.19
C ARG A 41 9.05 31.28 -8.12
N GLY A 42 8.54 31.32 -6.89
CA GLY A 42 9.07 30.52 -5.79
C GLY A 42 8.98 29.00 -6.06
N LEU A 43 7.89 28.53 -6.67
CA LEU A 43 7.72 27.13 -7.04
C LEU A 43 8.73 26.69 -8.12
N PHE A 44 9.07 27.55 -9.09
CA PHE A 44 10.18 27.32 -10.02
C PHE A 44 11.51 27.17 -9.27
N THR A 45 11.84 28.09 -8.38
CA THR A 45 13.06 28.03 -7.56
C THR A 45 13.12 26.74 -6.74
N ALA A 46 12.01 26.37 -6.09
CA ALA A 46 11.93 25.16 -5.27
C ALA A 46 12.16 23.88 -6.08
N LEU A 47 11.54 23.74 -7.26
CA LEU A 47 11.73 22.55 -8.10
C LEU A 47 13.09 22.53 -8.81
N ALA A 48 13.64 23.68 -9.19
CA ALA A 48 15.02 23.78 -9.67
C ALA A 48 15.99 23.29 -8.59
N ARG A 49 15.83 23.80 -7.36
CA ARG A 49 16.62 23.37 -6.21
C ARG A 49 16.44 21.88 -5.95
N PHE A 50 15.21 21.39 -5.98
CA PHE A 50 14.94 19.96 -5.83
C PHE A 50 15.67 19.17 -6.91
N ARG A 51 15.59 19.54 -8.19
CA ARG A 51 16.25 18.85 -9.31
C ARG A 51 17.77 18.76 -9.10
N ASP A 52 18.40 19.89 -8.76
CA ASP A 52 19.86 20.05 -8.79
C ASP A 52 20.57 19.66 -7.49
N ASP A 53 19.87 19.59 -6.36
CA ASP A 53 20.44 19.19 -5.07
C ASP A 53 20.50 17.66 -4.96
N ASP A 54 21.69 17.07 -5.09
CA ASP A 54 21.89 15.61 -4.97
C ASP A 54 21.52 15.06 -3.60
N SER A 55 21.57 15.88 -2.55
CA SER A 55 21.14 15.49 -1.20
C SER A 55 19.61 15.40 -1.07
N ALA A 56 18.87 16.09 -1.94
CA ALA A 56 17.42 15.97 -2.02
C ALA A 56 17.04 14.76 -2.88
N ARG A 57 16.55 13.71 -2.21
CA ARG A 57 16.22 12.40 -2.78
C ARG A 57 14.75 12.30 -3.17
N VAL A 58 13.85 12.75 -2.29
CA VAL A 58 12.40 12.67 -2.48
C VAL A 58 11.75 14.01 -2.13
N LEU A 59 10.82 14.47 -2.95
CA LEU A 59 10.01 15.66 -2.68
C LEU A 59 8.60 15.25 -2.27
N VAL A 60 8.10 15.80 -1.18
CA VAL A 60 6.67 15.78 -0.81
C VAL A 60 6.11 17.18 -1.02
N VAL A 61 5.01 17.30 -1.76
CA VAL A 61 4.30 18.58 -1.98
C VAL A 61 2.95 18.52 -1.27
N THR A 62 2.58 19.60 -0.58
CA THR A 62 1.29 19.73 0.13
C THR A 62 0.83 21.19 0.23
N GLY A 63 -0.42 21.41 0.65
CA GLY A 63 -0.96 22.72 1.00
C GLY A 63 -1.14 22.88 2.51
N ALA A 64 -1.05 24.10 3.04
CA ALA A 64 -1.37 24.37 4.44
C ALA A 64 -2.89 24.28 4.71
N GLY A 65 -3.26 23.82 5.90
CA GLY A 65 -4.65 23.67 6.31
C GLY A 65 -5.26 22.33 5.90
N THR A 66 -6.59 22.28 5.76
CA THR A 66 -7.35 21.06 5.41
C THR A 66 -8.37 21.27 4.30
N GLU A 67 -8.58 22.52 3.86
CA GLU A 67 -9.60 22.84 2.86
C GLU A 67 -9.09 22.60 1.42
N ALA A 68 -7.83 22.94 1.17
CA ALA A 68 -7.25 22.90 -0.17
C ALA A 68 -5.81 22.41 -0.13
N PHE A 69 -5.50 21.47 -1.02
CA PHE A 69 -4.13 21.24 -1.45
C PHE A 69 -3.67 22.44 -2.27
N CYS A 70 -4.42 22.76 -3.33
CA CYS A 70 -4.23 23.96 -4.16
C CYS A 70 -5.46 24.16 -5.05
N ALA A 71 -6.02 25.38 -5.06
CA ALA A 71 -7.14 25.74 -5.93
C ALA A 71 -6.75 26.12 -7.37
N GLY A 72 -5.46 26.14 -7.69
CA GLY A 72 -4.92 26.56 -8.99
C GLY A 72 -4.51 28.02 -9.01
N ALA A 73 -4.61 28.68 -10.17
CA ALA A 73 -4.22 30.07 -10.34
C ALA A 73 -5.05 31.02 -9.44
N ASP A 74 -4.41 32.06 -8.91
CA ASP A 74 -5.10 33.17 -8.26
C ASP A 74 -5.84 34.00 -9.33
N LEU A 75 -7.16 33.81 -9.45
CA LEU A 75 -7.95 34.51 -10.47
C LEU A 75 -7.96 36.03 -10.31
N GLY A 76 -7.72 36.55 -9.10
CA GLY A 76 -7.55 37.99 -8.90
C GLY A 76 -6.30 38.51 -9.60
N ALA A 77 -5.20 37.74 -9.53
CA ALA A 77 -3.98 38.05 -10.26
C ALA A 77 -4.18 37.89 -11.77
N VAL A 78 -4.88 36.84 -12.23
CA VAL A 78 -5.21 36.66 -13.66
C VAL A 78 -5.99 37.84 -14.21
N ALA A 79 -7.01 38.32 -13.51
CA ALA A 79 -7.82 39.45 -13.94
C ALA A 79 -6.98 40.74 -14.08
N ALA A 80 -6.08 40.98 -13.12
CA ALA A 80 -5.20 42.16 -13.14
C ALA A 80 -4.22 42.16 -14.33
N MET A 81 -3.88 41.01 -14.92
CA MET A 81 -3.00 40.95 -16.10
C MET A 81 -3.60 41.61 -17.34
N PHE A 82 -4.93 41.66 -17.41
CA PHE A 82 -5.69 42.19 -18.54
C PHE A 82 -6.33 43.53 -18.22
N ASP A 83 -5.91 44.17 -17.13
CA ASP A 83 -6.31 45.53 -16.77
C ASP A 83 -5.38 46.51 -17.48
N ASP A 84 -5.90 47.20 -18.51
CA ASP A 84 -5.15 48.17 -19.30
C ASP A 84 -4.76 49.43 -18.49
N ASP A 85 -5.50 49.75 -17.42
CA ASP A 85 -5.29 50.94 -16.60
C ASP A 85 -4.25 50.68 -15.50
N GLN A 86 -4.22 49.47 -14.94
CA GLN A 86 -3.24 49.02 -13.95
C GLN A 86 -2.80 47.57 -14.21
N PRO A 87 -1.88 47.35 -15.17
CA PRO A 87 -1.44 46.01 -15.50
C PRO A 87 -0.74 45.38 -14.31
N GLY A 88 -1.31 44.27 -13.82
CA GLY A 88 -0.73 43.45 -12.77
C GLY A 88 0.53 42.72 -13.22
N GLU A 89 1.29 42.18 -12.26
CA GLU A 89 2.44 41.34 -12.60
C GLU A 89 2.02 40.10 -13.39
N PRO A 90 2.74 39.72 -14.45
CA PRO A 90 2.47 38.49 -15.14
C PRO A 90 2.75 37.28 -14.22
N LEU A 91 1.90 36.25 -14.27
CA LEU A 91 2.02 35.01 -13.51
C LEU A 91 3.28 34.23 -13.89
N TYR A 92 3.83 34.49 -15.08
CA TYR A 92 5.04 33.88 -15.62
C TYR A 92 5.74 34.83 -16.60
N GLU A 93 7.03 34.61 -16.83
CA GLU A 93 7.79 35.29 -17.88
C GLU A 93 7.51 34.64 -19.24
N LEU A 94 7.18 35.45 -20.25
CA LEU A 94 6.83 34.96 -21.59
C LEU A 94 8.02 34.38 -22.37
N GLU A 95 9.25 34.62 -21.91
CA GLU A 95 10.47 34.13 -22.56
C GLU A 95 10.96 32.82 -21.92
N PRO A 96 11.37 31.81 -22.72
CA PRO A 96 12.00 30.60 -22.20
C PRO A 96 13.29 30.94 -21.46
N GLN A 97 13.43 30.48 -20.21
CA GLN A 97 14.65 30.65 -19.43
C GLN A 97 15.77 29.75 -19.95
N PRO A 98 17.03 30.22 -20.06
CA PRO A 98 18.16 29.37 -20.42
C PRO A 98 18.32 28.20 -19.44
N GLY A 99 18.24 26.95 -19.93
CA GLY A 99 18.39 25.74 -19.09
C GLY A 99 17.10 25.13 -18.55
N SER A 100 15.92 25.61 -18.99
CA SER A 100 14.64 24.94 -18.74
C SER A 100 14.66 23.50 -19.28
N PRO A 101 14.13 22.51 -18.53
CA PRO A 101 14.14 21.10 -18.95
C PRO A 101 13.09 20.79 -20.04
N ILE A 102 12.45 21.81 -20.64
CA ILE A 102 11.36 21.71 -21.62
C ILE A 102 11.35 22.91 -22.59
N PRO A 103 10.60 22.85 -23.71
CA PRO A 103 10.53 23.93 -24.70
C PRO A 103 9.80 25.21 -24.28
N ALA A 104 8.92 25.17 -23.26
CA ALA A 104 8.17 26.33 -22.78
C ALA A 104 7.71 26.16 -21.32
N GLU A 105 7.92 27.18 -20.49
CA GLU A 105 7.57 27.15 -19.06
C GLU A 105 6.06 27.18 -18.80
N GLY A 106 5.65 26.68 -17.63
CA GLY A 106 4.24 26.74 -17.20
C GLY A 106 3.83 28.14 -16.73
N ASN A 107 2.54 28.45 -16.83
CA ASN A 107 1.96 29.75 -16.47
C ASN A 107 1.80 29.96 -14.96
N ILE A 108 1.75 28.89 -14.18
CA ILE A 108 1.53 28.89 -12.72
C ILE A 108 2.53 27.95 -12.01
N GLY A 109 3.68 27.70 -12.64
CA GLY A 109 4.79 26.97 -12.06
C GLY A 109 5.39 25.89 -12.96
N PRO A 110 6.38 25.14 -12.45
CA PRO A 110 7.18 24.16 -13.19
C PRO A 110 6.46 22.83 -13.48
N THR A 111 5.13 22.75 -13.35
CA THR A 111 4.42 21.47 -13.55
C THR A 111 4.53 20.97 -14.99
N ARG A 112 5.00 21.76 -15.97
CA ARG A 112 5.34 21.25 -17.32
C ARG A 112 6.66 20.45 -17.35
N TRP A 113 7.57 20.60 -16.38
CA TRP A 113 8.90 19.99 -16.42
C TRP A 113 8.88 18.47 -16.52
N THR A 114 9.73 17.92 -17.38
CA THR A 114 9.91 16.46 -17.56
C THR A 114 11.30 15.97 -17.17
N GLY A 115 12.25 16.88 -16.93
CA GLY A 115 13.64 16.59 -16.54
C GLY A 115 13.88 16.44 -15.03
N ILE A 116 12.84 16.12 -14.24
CA ILE A 116 13.00 15.79 -12.82
C ILE A 116 12.89 14.28 -12.68
N HIS A 117 14.03 13.62 -12.51
CA HIS A 117 14.13 12.16 -12.41
C HIS A 117 14.29 11.69 -10.96
N LYS A 118 13.64 12.41 -10.04
CA LYS A 118 13.62 12.11 -8.60
C LYS A 118 12.17 11.96 -8.13
N PRO A 119 11.87 11.06 -7.18
CA PRO A 119 10.52 10.85 -6.67
C PRO A 119 9.84 12.11 -6.16
N ILE A 120 8.57 12.27 -6.50
CA ILE A 120 7.71 13.37 -6.07
C ILE A 120 6.40 12.74 -5.59
N ILE A 121 5.97 13.06 -4.38
CA ILE A 121 4.73 12.60 -3.78
C ILE A 121 3.85 13.82 -3.50
N ALA A 122 2.60 13.80 -3.97
CA ALA A 122 1.60 14.79 -3.58
C ALA A 122 0.80 14.26 -2.38
N ALA A 123 0.88 14.96 -1.25
CA ALA A 123 -0.01 14.75 -0.10
C ALA A 123 -1.21 15.67 -0.26
N VAL A 124 -2.31 15.14 -0.79
CA VAL A 124 -3.49 15.91 -1.17
C VAL A 124 -4.48 15.98 0.00
N ASN A 125 -4.33 17.03 0.80
CA ASN A 125 -5.05 17.26 2.05
C ASN A 125 -6.39 18.02 1.91
N GLY A 126 -6.88 18.21 0.68
CA GLY A 126 -8.10 18.97 0.39
C GLY A 126 -8.37 19.10 -1.10
N ALA A 127 -9.05 20.18 -1.51
CA ALA A 127 -9.29 20.48 -2.92
C ALA A 127 -7.99 20.61 -3.75
N ALA A 128 -7.90 19.86 -4.85
CA ALA A 128 -6.88 19.96 -5.88
C ALA A 128 -7.54 20.28 -7.23
N TYR A 129 -7.65 21.57 -7.53
CA TYR A 129 -8.47 22.07 -8.63
C TYR A 129 -7.65 22.81 -9.67
N ALA A 130 -8.03 22.65 -10.95
CA ALA A 130 -7.38 23.32 -12.07
C ALA A 130 -5.84 23.17 -12.00
N GLY A 131 -5.11 24.26 -11.79
CA GLY A 131 -3.67 24.23 -11.58
C GLY A 131 -3.19 23.35 -10.43
N GLY A 132 -3.95 23.26 -9.34
CA GLY A 132 -3.67 22.34 -8.24
C GLY A 132 -3.81 20.88 -8.64
N LEU A 133 -4.73 20.56 -9.57
CA LEU A 133 -4.79 19.23 -10.17
C LEU A 133 -3.56 18.97 -11.05
N GLU A 134 -3.04 19.97 -11.75
CA GLU A 134 -1.81 19.84 -12.55
C GLU A 134 -0.59 19.57 -11.66
N TRP A 135 -0.52 20.18 -10.47
CA TRP A 135 0.47 19.84 -9.44
C TRP A 135 0.32 18.41 -8.90
N ALA A 136 -0.90 17.97 -8.61
CA ALA A 136 -1.14 16.58 -8.23
C ALA A 136 -0.71 15.62 -9.35
N CYS A 137 -0.97 15.96 -10.62
CA CYS A 137 -0.57 15.17 -11.77
C CYS A 137 0.93 15.20 -12.05
N LEU A 138 1.66 16.24 -11.67
CA LEU A 138 3.12 16.30 -11.76
C LEU A 138 3.79 15.24 -10.87
N ALA A 139 3.23 15.01 -9.68
CA ALA A 139 3.78 14.04 -8.75
C ALA A 139 3.84 12.63 -9.38
N HIS A 140 4.78 11.81 -8.93
CA HIS A 140 4.85 10.42 -9.35
C HIS A 140 3.81 9.59 -8.60
N LEU A 141 3.59 9.92 -7.31
CA LEU A 141 2.61 9.28 -6.43
C LEU A 141 1.70 10.33 -5.79
N ARG A 142 0.43 9.97 -5.54
CA ARG A 142 -0.55 10.81 -4.86
C ARG A 142 -1.18 10.05 -3.69
N ILE A 143 -1.07 10.61 -2.50
CA ILE A 143 -1.74 10.12 -1.29
C ILE A 143 -2.76 11.18 -0.91
N ALA A 144 -4.04 10.81 -0.83
CA ALA A 144 -5.12 11.77 -0.63
C ALA A 144 -5.86 11.51 0.68
N ASP A 145 -6.21 12.57 1.38
CA ASP A 145 -7.19 12.46 2.46
C ASP A 145 -8.55 12.06 1.88
N GLN A 146 -9.35 11.29 2.63
CA GLN A 146 -10.68 10.84 2.20
C GLN A 146 -11.64 11.97 1.82
N HIS A 147 -11.45 13.18 2.37
CA HIS A 147 -12.26 14.38 2.06
C HIS A 147 -11.71 15.19 0.88
N ALA A 148 -10.56 14.81 0.32
CA ALA A 148 -9.98 15.49 -0.82
C ALA A 148 -10.86 15.37 -2.07
N SER A 149 -10.74 16.35 -2.95
CA SER A 149 -11.54 16.43 -4.17
C SER A 149 -10.72 16.99 -5.33
N PHE A 150 -11.04 16.55 -6.54
CA PHE A 150 -10.25 16.79 -7.75
C PHE A 150 -11.15 17.27 -8.88
N GLY A 151 -10.67 18.18 -9.73
CA GLY A 151 -11.44 18.61 -10.89
C GLY A 151 -10.79 19.67 -11.77
N VAL A 152 -11.17 19.68 -13.05
CA VAL A 152 -10.78 20.69 -14.05
C VAL A 152 -11.76 21.87 -13.97
N THR A 153 -11.77 22.56 -12.83
CA THR A 153 -12.78 23.60 -12.53
C THR A 153 -12.56 24.91 -13.28
N CYS A 154 -11.35 25.14 -13.82
CA CYS A 154 -11.01 26.30 -14.64
C CYS A 154 -11.91 26.47 -15.87
N ARG A 155 -12.53 25.39 -16.35
CA ARG A 155 -13.52 25.39 -17.44
C ARG A 155 -14.67 26.39 -17.21
N ARG A 156 -15.08 26.60 -15.95
CA ARG A 156 -16.17 27.52 -15.57
C ARG A 156 -15.82 28.99 -15.84
N TRP A 157 -14.53 29.29 -15.97
CA TRP A 157 -13.99 30.65 -16.11
C TRP A 157 -13.32 30.88 -17.47
N ASN A 158 -13.59 30.00 -18.44
CA ASN A 158 -12.94 30.02 -19.75
C ASN A 158 -11.40 29.94 -19.69
N VAL A 159 -10.86 29.35 -18.62
CA VAL A 159 -9.43 29.10 -18.46
C VAL A 159 -9.14 27.64 -18.81
N GLY A 160 -8.18 27.43 -19.71
CA GLY A 160 -7.72 26.09 -20.09
C GLY A 160 -6.77 25.47 -19.06
N LEU A 161 -6.57 24.15 -19.14
CA LEU A 161 -5.42 23.51 -18.51
C LEU A 161 -4.16 23.98 -19.25
N GLY A 162 -3.28 24.66 -18.52
CA GLY A 162 -2.12 25.33 -19.08
C GLY A 162 -0.84 24.55 -18.84
N ASP A 163 -0.68 23.87 -17.70
CA ASP A 163 0.62 23.43 -17.23
C ASP A 163 0.76 21.92 -17.15
N GLY A 164 0.42 21.30 -18.29
CA GLY A 164 0.63 19.87 -18.51
C GLY A 164 -0.55 18.99 -18.09
N GLY A 165 -1.64 19.55 -17.56
CA GLY A 165 -2.85 18.80 -17.23
C GLY A 165 -3.47 18.08 -18.44
N THR A 166 -3.46 18.71 -19.61
CA THR A 166 -3.90 18.08 -20.88
C THR A 166 -3.05 16.88 -21.28
N GLN A 167 -1.84 16.76 -20.74
CA GLN A 167 -0.91 15.70 -21.07
C GLN A 167 -0.82 14.64 -19.99
N ARG A 168 -0.67 15.03 -18.72
CA ARG A 168 -0.48 14.10 -17.60
C ARG A 168 -1.78 13.40 -17.21
N LEU A 169 -2.89 14.12 -17.13
CA LEU A 169 -4.16 13.53 -16.70
C LEU A 169 -4.59 12.36 -17.60
N PRO A 170 -4.64 12.48 -18.95
CA PRO A 170 -4.96 11.33 -19.81
C PRO A 170 -4.00 10.15 -19.72
N ARG A 171 -2.73 10.40 -19.38
CA ARG A 171 -1.70 9.36 -19.23
C ARG A 171 -1.84 8.61 -17.90
N LEU A 172 -2.36 9.27 -16.87
CA LEU A 172 -2.62 8.67 -15.56
C LEU A 172 -3.90 7.83 -15.55
N ILE A 173 -5.02 8.37 -16.05
CA ILE A 173 -6.35 7.75 -15.86
C ILE A 173 -7.00 7.25 -17.16
N GLY A 174 -6.25 7.28 -18.26
CA GLY A 174 -6.74 6.99 -19.59
C GLY A 174 -7.54 8.15 -20.21
N LEU A 175 -7.52 8.23 -21.53
CA LEU A 175 -8.10 9.35 -22.27
C LEU A 175 -9.59 9.56 -21.99
N GLY A 176 -10.38 8.49 -21.92
CA GLY A 176 -11.83 8.59 -21.71
C GLY A 176 -12.20 9.22 -20.35
N ARG A 177 -11.56 8.79 -19.27
CA ARG A 177 -11.80 9.35 -17.92
C ARG A 177 -11.27 10.78 -17.82
N ALA A 178 -10.12 11.06 -18.42
CA ALA A 178 -9.59 12.41 -18.46
C ALA A 178 -10.50 13.37 -19.24
N LEU A 179 -11.01 12.96 -20.41
CA LEU A 179 -11.93 13.78 -21.20
C LEU A 179 -13.24 14.06 -20.46
N ASP A 180 -13.79 13.09 -19.73
CA ASP A 180 -14.93 13.32 -18.84
C ASP A 180 -14.66 14.50 -17.89
N LEU A 181 -13.55 14.47 -17.14
CA LEU A 181 -13.19 15.56 -16.22
C LEU A 181 -12.89 16.89 -16.96
N ILE A 182 -12.16 16.84 -18.07
CA ILE A 182 -11.73 18.02 -18.84
C ILE A 182 -12.91 18.74 -19.51
N ILE A 183 -13.86 17.97 -20.07
CA ILE A 183 -15.01 18.51 -20.79
C ILE A 183 -16.07 19.00 -19.79
N THR A 184 -16.42 18.17 -18.80
CA THR A 184 -17.51 18.49 -17.88
C THR A 184 -17.09 19.46 -16.78
N GLY A 185 -15.80 19.49 -16.41
CA GLY A 185 -15.32 20.21 -15.24
C GLY A 185 -15.95 19.72 -13.93
N ARG A 186 -16.48 18.48 -13.92
CA ARG A 186 -17.06 17.88 -12.71
C ARG A 186 -15.98 17.64 -11.66
N VAL A 187 -16.39 17.68 -10.41
CA VAL A 187 -15.54 17.39 -9.26
C VAL A 187 -15.75 15.94 -8.83
N ILE A 188 -14.66 15.25 -8.50
CA ILE A 188 -14.67 13.89 -7.98
C ILE A 188 -14.04 13.86 -6.59
N GLY A 189 -14.51 12.95 -5.73
CA GLY A 189 -13.92 12.70 -4.42
C GLY A 189 -12.76 11.69 -4.47
N ALA A 190 -12.00 11.61 -3.38
CA ALA A 190 -10.86 10.69 -3.26
C ALA A 190 -11.16 9.21 -3.60
N PRO A 191 -12.31 8.59 -3.20
CA PRO A 191 -12.59 7.21 -3.56
C PRO A 191 -12.75 6.97 -5.06
N GLU A 192 -13.37 7.92 -5.79
CA GLU A 192 -13.45 7.82 -7.24
C GLU A 192 -12.07 8.05 -7.87
N ALA A 193 -11.31 9.02 -7.36
CA ALA A 193 -9.97 9.32 -7.83
C ALA A 193 -9.03 8.11 -7.72
N GLU A 194 -9.08 7.37 -6.61
CA GLU A 194 -8.34 6.12 -6.42
C GLU A 194 -8.79 5.04 -7.41
N ARG A 195 -10.11 4.81 -7.51
CA ARG A 195 -10.70 3.80 -8.41
C ARG A 195 -10.31 4.00 -9.89
N ILE A 196 -10.12 5.24 -10.34
CA ILE A 196 -9.73 5.54 -11.73
C ILE A 196 -8.21 5.68 -11.92
N GLY A 197 -7.40 5.48 -10.87
CA GLY A 197 -5.94 5.56 -10.94
C GLY A 197 -5.37 6.98 -10.84
N LEU A 198 -6.18 7.99 -10.48
CA LEU A 198 -5.67 9.33 -10.20
C LEU A 198 -4.93 9.35 -8.86
N VAL A 199 -5.43 8.67 -7.83
CA VAL A 199 -4.84 8.60 -6.49
C VAL A 199 -4.29 7.19 -6.25
N ASN A 200 -3.12 7.10 -5.59
CA ASN A 200 -2.48 5.82 -5.30
C ASN A 200 -2.95 5.21 -3.96
N GLU A 201 -3.26 6.05 -2.98
CA GLU A 201 -3.70 5.63 -1.65
C GLU A 201 -4.63 6.69 -1.04
N VAL A 202 -5.75 6.26 -0.45
CA VAL A 202 -6.66 7.14 0.32
C VAL A 202 -6.47 6.91 1.83
N THR A 203 -6.23 8.00 2.57
CA THR A 203 -6.06 7.99 4.03
C THR A 203 -7.24 8.63 4.75
N ARG A 204 -7.29 8.49 6.08
CA ARG A 204 -8.16 9.35 6.91
C ARG A 204 -7.77 10.82 6.72
N SER A 205 -8.74 11.73 6.91
CA SER A 205 -8.50 13.18 6.90
C SER A 205 -7.36 13.57 7.85
N GLY A 206 -6.46 14.43 7.39
CA GLY A 206 -5.26 14.87 8.13
C GLY A 206 -4.10 13.88 8.14
N HIS A 207 -4.16 12.76 7.41
CA HIS A 207 -3.13 11.72 7.45
C HIS A 207 -2.35 11.56 6.14
N SER A 208 -2.74 12.23 5.06
CA SER A 208 -2.05 12.17 3.77
C SER A 208 -0.59 12.61 3.86
N LEU A 209 -0.27 13.71 4.56
CA LEU A 209 1.10 14.17 4.73
C LEU A 209 1.95 13.20 5.60
N PRO A 210 1.54 12.80 6.82
CA PRO A 210 2.27 11.80 7.60
C PRO A 210 2.56 10.52 6.81
N ARG A 211 1.57 10.03 6.06
CA ARG A 211 1.72 8.83 5.23
C ARG A 211 2.66 9.05 4.05
N ALA A 212 2.59 10.21 3.39
CA ALA A 212 3.51 10.57 2.31
C ALA A 212 4.96 10.68 2.82
N LEU A 213 5.18 11.20 4.04
CA LEU A 213 6.50 11.26 4.65
C LEU A 213 7.03 9.88 5.00
N GLU A 214 6.19 8.99 5.55
CA GLU A 214 6.57 7.60 5.81
C GLU A 214 7.05 6.92 4.52
N LEU A 215 6.26 7.02 3.45
CA LEU A 215 6.63 6.48 2.14
C LEU A 215 7.89 7.15 1.58
N ALA A 216 8.02 8.47 1.72
CA ALA A 216 9.18 9.22 1.26
C ALA A 216 10.47 8.79 1.94
N ARG A 217 10.44 8.54 3.27
CA ARG A 217 11.60 8.03 4.03
C ARG A 217 12.04 6.67 3.52
N THR A 218 11.08 5.75 3.32
CA THR A 218 11.36 4.43 2.75
C THR A 218 12.00 4.54 1.37
N ILE A 219 11.47 5.40 0.49
CA ILE A 219 12.03 5.62 -0.85
C ILE A 219 13.42 6.26 -0.78
N ALA A 220 13.66 7.18 0.17
CA ALA A 220 14.94 7.85 0.33
C ALA A 220 16.07 6.92 0.82
N GLU A 221 15.72 5.81 1.47
CA GLU A 221 16.66 4.75 1.88
C GLU A 221 17.05 3.81 0.73
N LEU A 222 16.27 3.77 -0.36
CA LEU A 222 16.57 2.92 -1.51
C LEU A 222 17.84 3.38 -2.25
N PRO A 223 18.52 2.48 -3.00
CA PRO A 223 19.60 2.84 -3.90
C PRO A 223 19.14 3.86 -4.96
N GLN A 224 19.48 5.14 -4.73
CA GLN A 224 19.00 6.25 -5.55
C GLN A 224 19.43 6.17 -7.03
N PRO A 225 20.66 5.74 -7.40
CA PRO A 225 21.03 5.66 -8.81
C PRO A 225 20.10 4.76 -9.64
N ALA A 226 19.80 3.55 -9.14
CA ALA A 226 18.89 2.61 -9.79
C ALA A 226 17.48 3.17 -9.94
N LEU A 227 16.94 3.69 -8.84
CA LEU A 227 15.61 4.29 -8.85
C LEU A 227 15.50 5.45 -9.86
N ARG A 228 16.52 6.33 -9.91
CA ARG A 228 16.51 7.52 -10.76
C ARG A 228 16.59 7.14 -12.24
N THR A 229 17.37 6.13 -12.62
CA THR A 229 17.43 5.66 -14.02
C THR A 229 16.14 5.00 -14.46
N ASP A 230 15.49 4.23 -13.59
CA ASP A 230 14.21 3.58 -13.90
C ASP A 230 13.11 4.63 -14.11
N LEU A 231 13.08 5.64 -13.24
CA LEU A 231 12.17 6.77 -13.35
C LEU A 231 12.42 7.59 -14.62
N GLU A 232 13.68 7.90 -14.91
CA GLU A 232 14.07 8.62 -16.13
C GLU A 232 13.68 7.84 -17.39
N ALA A 233 14.03 6.55 -17.46
CA ALA A 233 13.72 5.66 -18.59
C ALA A 233 12.21 5.60 -18.82
N THR A 234 11.43 5.43 -17.75
CA THR A 234 9.97 5.42 -17.81
C THR A 234 9.44 6.72 -18.38
N ILE A 235 9.83 7.88 -17.83
CA ILE A 235 9.30 9.18 -18.26
C ILE A 235 9.72 9.54 -19.68
N ARG A 236 10.99 9.32 -20.06
CA ARG A 236 11.52 9.64 -21.40
C ARG A 236 11.03 8.66 -22.47
N GLY A 237 10.82 7.40 -22.11
CA GLY A 237 10.35 6.34 -23.02
C GLY A 237 8.83 6.32 -23.21
N PHE A 238 8.06 6.79 -22.22
CA PHE A 238 6.60 6.70 -22.26
C PHE A 238 5.99 7.48 -23.43
N GLY A 239 5.23 6.77 -24.26
CA GLY A 239 4.58 7.31 -25.46
C GLY A 239 5.42 7.24 -26.74
N ARG A 240 6.65 6.71 -26.68
CA ARG A 240 7.43 6.33 -27.85
C ARG A 240 7.02 4.95 -28.40
N PRO A 241 7.35 4.61 -29.66
CA PRO A 241 7.40 3.22 -30.10
C PRO A 241 8.24 2.37 -29.14
N LEU A 242 7.87 1.09 -28.98
CA LEU A 242 8.47 0.22 -27.97
C LEU A 242 10.00 0.11 -28.13
N ASP A 243 10.49 -0.03 -29.36
CA ASP A 243 11.92 -0.11 -29.68
C ASP A 243 12.68 1.17 -29.32
N GLU A 244 12.11 2.34 -29.58
CA GLU A 244 12.68 3.62 -29.13
C GLU A 244 12.66 3.75 -27.60
N GLY A 245 11.59 3.28 -26.94
CA GLY A 245 11.49 3.24 -25.48
C GLY A 245 12.55 2.34 -24.85
N LEU A 246 12.77 1.15 -25.43
CA LEU A 246 13.81 0.21 -24.99
C LEU A 246 15.23 0.75 -25.24
N ALA A 247 15.43 1.54 -26.30
CA ALA A 247 16.70 2.23 -26.51
C ALA A 247 16.98 3.27 -25.42
N VAL A 248 15.96 4.03 -24.99
CA VAL A 248 16.05 4.95 -23.84
C VAL A 248 16.30 4.18 -22.54
N GLU A 249 15.63 3.06 -22.31
CA GLU A 249 15.85 2.19 -21.15
C GLU A 249 17.31 1.71 -21.08
N ALA A 250 17.82 1.19 -22.20
CA ALA A 250 19.21 0.73 -22.30
C ALA A 250 20.20 1.87 -22.05
N GLU A 251 19.97 3.07 -22.62
CA GLU A 251 20.79 4.26 -22.36
C GLU A 251 20.85 4.58 -20.86
N CYS A 252 19.69 4.64 -20.19
CA CYS A 252 19.60 4.97 -18.78
C CYS A 252 20.25 3.90 -17.89
N PHE A 253 19.90 2.63 -18.08
CA PHE A 253 20.41 1.52 -17.28
C PHE A 253 21.92 1.32 -17.46
N ASN A 254 22.44 1.44 -18.68
CA ASN A 254 23.86 1.24 -18.95
C ASN A 254 24.77 2.26 -18.22
N ARG A 255 24.25 3.44 -17.82
CA ARG A 255 24.99 4.39 -16.98
C ARG A 255 25.27 3.87 -15.57
N LEU A 256 24.53 2.85 -15.09
CA LEU A 256 24.75 2.22 -13.79
C LEU A 256 25.74 1.05 -13.84
N LEU A 257 25.93 0.45 -15.01
CA LEU A 257 26.73 -0.76 -15.13
C LEU A 257 28.17 -0.50 -14.67
N GLY A 258 28.62 -1.32 -13.71
CA GLY A 258 29.95 -1.18 -13.10
C GLY A 258 30.06 -0.08 -12.04
N GLY A 259 28.96 0.62 -11.72
CA GLY A 259 28.91 1.64 -10.69
C GLY A 259 29.11 1.08 -9.27
N PRO A 260 29.67 1.86 -8.32
CA PRO A 260 29.95 1.41 -6.95
C PRO A 260 28.73 0.86 -6.22
N GLU A 261 27.58 1.52 -6.34
CA GLU A 261 26.33 1.14 -5.68
C GLU A 261 25.79 -0.19 -6.21
N MET A 262 25.88 -0.43 -7.52
CA MET A 262 25.47 -1.70 -8.12
C MET A 262 26.35 -2.85 -7.65
N LEU A 263 27.67 -2.63 -7.58
CA LEU A 263 28.62 -3.62 -7.06
C LEU A 263 28.42 -3.89 -5.57
N SER A 264 28.16 -2.83 -4.77
CA SER A 264 27.84 -2.97 -3.35
C SER A 264 26.55 -3.76 -3.15
N GLY A 265 25.48 -3.43 -3.90
CA GLY A 265 24.20 -4.12 -3.81
C GLY A 265 24.30 -5.60 -4.19
N ALA A 266 25.05 -5.92 -5.26
CA ALA A 266 25.29 -7.31 -5.66
C ALA A 266 26.05 -8.10 -4.57
N ARG A 267 27.03 -7.48 -3.91
CA ARG A 267 27.74 -8.09 -2.77
C ARG A 267 26.81 -8.31 -1.58
N SER A 268 26.09 -7.28 -1.13
CA SER A 268 25.11 -7.40 -0.03
C SER A 268 24.06 -8.48 -0.30
N PHE A 269 23.61 -8.63 -1.56
CA PHE A 269 22.70 -9.72 -1.94
C PHE A 269 23.35 -11.11 -1.79
N LEU A 270 24.57 -11.29 -2.29
CA LEU A 270 25.32 -12.55 -2.17
C LEU A 270 25.63 -12.90 -0.70
N ASP A 271 26.01 -11.89 0.08
CA ASP A 271 26.31 -11.98 1.51
C ASP A 271 25.05 -12.12 2.37
N ARG A 272 23.87 -12.03 1.74
CA ARG A 272 22.54 -12.10 2.38
C ARG A 272 22.28 -10.99 3.40
N GLU A 273 23.04 -9.91 3.35
CA GLU A 273 22.85 -8.66 4.08
C GLU A 273 21.75 -7.82 3.40
N HIS A 274 20.57 -8.41 3.21
CA HIS A 274 19.45 -7.71 2.59
C HIS A 274 18.84 -6.72 3.59
N PRO A 275 18.46 -5.49 3.19
CA PRO A 275 17.70 -4.58 4.06
C PRO A 275 16.42 -5.23 4.62
N ASP A 276 15.72 -6.04 3.82
CA ASP A 276 14.58 -6.89 4.25
C ASP A 276 14.96 -8.10 5.13
N ARG A 277 16.25 -8.25 5.49
CA ARG A 277 16.79 -9.32 6.36
C ARG A 277 17.57 -8.74 7.54
N ARG A 278 17.17 -7.57 8.05
CA ARG A 278 17.68 -7.11 9.35
C ARG A 278 17.12 -8.02 10.45
N SER A 279 17.96 -8.38 11.42
CA SER A 279 17.47 -9.10 12.62
C SER A 279 16.44 -8.22 13.32
N GLY A 280 15.18 -8.63 13.35
CA GLY A 280 14.07 -7.87 13.92
C GLY A 280 13.32 -6.94 12.96
N SER A 281 13.65 -6.92 11.65
CA SER A 281 12.73 -6.34 10.66
C SER A 281 11.61 -7.35 10.38
N ASP A 282 10.36 -6.92 10.55
CA ASP A 282 9.19 -7.72 10.17
C ASP A 282 9.36 -8.20 8.72
N PRO A 283 9.15 -9.50 8.44
CA PRO A 283 9.21 -9.97 7.07
C PRO A 283 8.15 -9.26 6.24
N LEU A 284 8.49 -8.91 5.01
CA LEU A 284 7.51 -8.58 3.97
C LEU A 284 6.45 -9.70 3.94
N TYR A 285 5.22 -9.33 4.30
CA TYR A 285 4.03 -10.20 4.40
C TYR A 285 4.23 -11.43 5.30
N LEU A 286 4.01 -11.26 6.61
CA LEU A 286 4.10 -12.30 7.64
C LEU A 286 3.32 -13.60 7.28
N PRO A 287 2.07 -13.54 6.74
CA PRO A 287 1.34 -14.74 6.32
C PRO A 287 2.06 -15.52 5.20
N GLY A 288 2.68 -14.83 4.25
CA GLY A 288 3.44 -15.47 3.17
C GLY A 288 4.67 -16.23 3.68
N LYS A 289 5.38 -15.67 4.65
CA LYS A 289 6.50 -16.37 5.31
C LYS A 289 6.02 -17.61 6.07
N ALA A 290 4.90 -17.50 6.77
CA ALA A 290 4.27 -18.61 7.49
C ALA A 290 3.83 -19.73 6.55
N TRP A 291 3.15 -19.38 5.44
CA TRP A 291 2.77 -20.33 4.40
C TRP A 291 3.97 -21.07 3.83
N ALA A 292 5.04 -20.35 3.44
CA ALA A 292 6.22 -20.97 2.86
C ALA A 292 6.94 -21.89 3.85
N PHE A 293 6.93 -21.55 5.15
CA PHE A 293 7.45 -22.41 6.20
C PHE A 293 6.62 -23.69 6.34
N ALA A 294 5.30 -23.54 6.50
CA ALA A 294 4.37 -24.67 6.64
C ALA A 294 4.41 -25.59 5.42
N GLU A 295 4.42 -25.04 4.20
CA GLU A 295 4.49 -25.83 2.95
C GLU A 295 5.76 -26.68 2.90
N ARG A 296 6.91 -26.15 3.32
CA ARG A 296 8.14 -26.92 3.42
C ARG A 296 8.06 -28.01 4.48
N ALA A 297 7.51 -27.70 5.65
CA ALA A 297 7.39 -28.64 6.76
C ALA A 297 6.45 -29.81 6.43
N HIS A 298 5.34 -29.54 5.75
CA HIS A 298 4.36 -30.55 5.35
C HIS A 298 4.64 -31.20 3.98
N ARG A 299 5.81 -30.95 3.38
CA ARG A 299 6.12 -31.42 2.04
C ARG A 299 6.06 -32.95 1.94
N GLY A 300 5.29 -33.45 0.97
CA GLY A 300 5.11 -34.88 0.74
C GLY A 300 4.11 -35.56 1.69
N GLN A 301 3.57 -34.84 2.68
CA GLN A 301 2.51 -35.39 3.53
C GLN A 301 1.17 -35.44 2.78
N PRO A 302 0.48 -36.59 2.78
CA PRO A 302 -0.83 -36.68 2.17
C PRO A 302 -1.84 -35.81 2.93
N GLY A 303 -2.88 -35.35 2.24
CA GLY A 303 -3.98 -34.63 2.89
C GLY A 303 -4.60 -35.42 4.05
N ARG A 304 -5.25 -34.71 4.99
CA ARG A 304 -5.88 -35.24 6.23
C ARG A 304 -6.87 -36.41 6.03
N PHE A 305 -7.22 -36.68 4.77
CA PHE A 305 -8.21 -37.64 4.32
C PHE A 305 -7.69 -38.60 3.22
N GLY A 306 -6.37 -38.61 2.97
CA GLY A 306 -5.71 -39.47 1.99
C GLY A 306 -5.64 -38.91 0.56
N SER A 307 -6.32 -37.79 0.27
CA SER A 307 -6.27 -37.09 -1.03
C SER A 307 -5.76 -35.65 -0.89
N GLY A 308 -5.06 -35.16 -1.92
CA GLY A 308 -4.47 -33.82 -1.95
C GLY A 308 -3.22 -33.67 -1.08
N ARG A 309 -2.77 -32.42 -0.87
CA ARG A 309 -1.60 -32.11 -0.04
C ARG A 309 -2.05 -31.74 1.37
N PHE A 310 -1.26 -32.07 2.38
CA PHE A 310 -1.59 -31.67 3.76
C PHE A 310 -1.75 -30.16 3.92
N ILE A 311 -0.87 -29.36 3.28
CA ILE A 311 -0.87 -27.90 3.35
C ILE A 311 -2.19 -27.24 2.89
N ASP A 312 -2.99 -27.94 2.08
CA ASP A 312 -4.28 -27.44 1.61
C ASP A 312 -5.31 -27.31 2.76
N HIS A 313 -5.06 -27.92 3.92
CA HIS A 313 -5.89 -27.72 5.11
C HIS A 313 -5.54 -26.44 5.87
N PRO A 314 -4.29 -26.20 6.33
CA PRO A 314 -3.90 -24.89 6.88
C PRO A 314 -4.22 -23.70 5.96
N ALA A 315 -4.09 -23.86 4.64
CA ALA A 315 -4.47 -22.81 3.70
C ALA A 315 -5.97 -22.48 3.72
N ALA A 316 -6.84 -23.49 3.86
CA ALA A 316 -8.28 -23.27 3.99
C ALA A 316 -8.64 -22.58 5.32
N VAL A 317 -7.92 -22.91 6.40
CA VAL A 317 -8.08 -22.23 7.71
C VAL A 317 -7.66 -20.76 7.59
N ALA A 318 -6.49 -20.50 7.01
CA ALA A 318 -5.99 -19.13 6.81
C ALA A 318 -6.95 -18.27 5.97
N ALA A 319 -7.52 -18.82 4.90
CA ALA A 319 -8.51 -18.13 4.07
C ALA A 319 -9.80 -17.76 4.82
N ILE A 320 -10.20 -18.55 5.83
CA ILE A 320 -11.30 -18.16 6.72
C ILE A 320 -10.84 -17.06 7.66
N VAL A 321 -9.66 -17.20 8.28
CA VAL A 321 -9.11 -16.25 9.25
C VAL A 321 -8.88 -14.87 8.65
N SER A 322 -8.43 -14.77 7.39
CA SER A 322 -8.17 -13.49 6.70
C SER A 322 -9.41 -12.60 6.58
N GLY A 323 -10.62 -13.15 6.70
CA GLY A 323 -11.87 -12.40 6.72
C GLY A 323 -12.24 -11.78 8.07
N TYR A 324 -11.53 -12.13 9.15
CA TYR A 324 -11.89 -11.75 10.53
C TYR A 324 -10.70 -11.33 11.41
N GLY A 325 -9.48 -11.77 11.09
CA GLY A 325 -8.27 -11.57 11.90
C GLY A 325 -7.26 -10.62 11.26
N ASP A 326 -6.17 -10.37 11.98
CA ASP A 326 -5.00 -9.67 11.46
C ASP A 326 -3.98 -10.64 10.83
N GLU A 327 -2.90 -10.08 10.27
CA GLU A 327 -1.83 -10.87 9.63
C GLU A 327 -1.18 -11.88 10.59
N THR A 328 -1.12 -11.59 11.89
CA THR A 328 -0.59 -12.51 12.89
C THR A 328 -1.53 -13.72 13.07
N ALA A 329 -2.84 -13.51 13.14
CA ALA A 329 -3.81 -14.60 13.18
C ALA A 329 -3.76 -15.45 11.90
N GLU A 330 -3.64 -14.81 10.74
CA GLU A 330 -3.53 -15.50 9.45
C GLU A 330 -2.24 -16.33 9.36
N ALA A 331 -1.11 -15.78 9.80
CA ALA A 331 0.16 -16.50 9.87
C ALA A 331 0.10 -17.69 10.84
N ALA A 332 -0.51 -17.51 12.02
CA ALA A 332 -0.74 -18.60 12.96
C ALA A 332 -1.65 -19.70 12.35
N ALA A 333 -2.63 -19.33 11.53
CA ALA A 333 -3.47 -20.28 10.81
C ALA A 333 -2.69 -21.16 9.82
N PHE A 334 -1.69 -20.62 9.13
CA PHE A 334 -0.81 -21.44 8.29
C PHE A 334 0.05 -22.42 9.11
N LEU A 335 0.42 -22.05 10.34
CA LEU A 335 1.35 -22.80 11.20
C LEU A 335 0.66 -23.73 12.21
N HIS A 336 -0.66 -23.68 12.37
CA HIS A 336 -1.37 -24.27 13.52
C HIS A 336 -1.15 -25.78 13.69
N ASP A 337 -0.98 -26.51 12.59
CA ASP A 337 -0.72 -27.96 12.59
C ASP A 337 0.77 -28.30 12.45
N THR A 338 1.64 -27.30 12.24
CA THR A 338 3.04 -27.54 11.84
C THR A 338 3.85 -28.23 12.93
N VAL A 339 3.75 -27.79 14.18
CA VAL A 339 4.47 -28.44 15.29
C VAL A 339 3.86 -29.81 15.64
N GLU A 340 2.53 -29.98 15.50
CA GLU A 340 1.86 -31.24 15.84
C GLU A 340 2.07 -32.35 14.79
N LYS A 341 2.25 -31.99 13.52
CA LYS A 341 2.22 -32.93 12.39
C LYS A 341 3.52 -33.04 11.60
N THR A 342 4.58 -32.34 12.01
CA THR A 342 5.89 -32.37 11.34
C THR A 342 7.02 -32.47 12.36
N ASP A 343 8.27 -32.54 11.89
CA ASP A 343 9.45 -32.51 12.75
C ASP A 343 9.83 -31.09 13.21
N ALA A 344 9.06 -30.06 12.83
CA ALA A 344 9.30 -28.68 13.25
C ALA A 344 9.03 -28.50 14.75
N THR A 345 9.91 -27.80 15.45
CA THR A 345 9.79 -27.56 16.90
C THR A 345 9.26 -26.16 17.22
N ALA A 346 8.77 -25.97 18.44
CA ALA A 346 8.43 -24.63 18.95
C ALA A 346 9.63 -23.66 18.87
N ALA A 347 10.86 -24.15 19.05
CA ALA A 347 12.07 -23.36 18.92
C ALA A 347 12.35 -22.93 17.47
N ASP A 348 11.94 -23.73 16.47
CA ASP A 348 12.05 -23.34 15.06
C ASP A 348 11.02 -22.26 14.70
N ILE A 349 9.81 -22.34 15.27
CA ILE A 349 8.79 -21.28 15.14
C ILE A 349 9.29 -19.98 15.78
N GLU A 350 9.80 -20.03 17.01
CA GLU A 350 10.33 -18.85 17.70
C GLU A 350 11.48 -18.20 16.93
N ARG A 351 12.43 -19.01 16.43
CA ARG A 351 13.55 -18.51 15.63
C ARG A 351 13.09 -17.84 14.34
N ALA A 352 12.03 -18.34 13.73
CA ALA A 352 11.53 -17.83 12.45
C ALA A 352 10.55 -16.65 12.60
N PHE A 353 9.74 -16.61 13.65
CA PHE A 353 8.58 -15.71 13.77
C PHE A 353 8.48 -14.98 15.10
N GLY A 354 9.40 -15.21 16.03
CA GLY A 354 9.39 -14.59 17.36
C GLY A 354 8.56 -15.35 18.41
N PRO A 355 8.69 -14.96 19.68
CA PRO A 355 8.08 -15.66 20.82
C PRO A 355 6.54 -15.59 20.82
N GLU A 356 5.96 -14.50 20.34
CA GLU A 356 4.50 -14.34 20.25
C GLU A 356 3.87 -15.39 19.32
N MET A 357 4.45 -15.57 18.12
CA MET A 357 3.97 -16.59 17.18
C MET A 357 4.18 -18.01 17.71
N ARG A 358 5.29 -18.27 18.38
CA ARG A 358 5.52 -19.55 19.06
C ARG A 358 4.38 -19.85 20.04
N ASP A 359 4.03 -18.89 20.89
CA ASP A 359 3.00 -19.10 21.92
C ASP A 359 1.62 -19.38 21.30
N LEU A 360 1.28 -18.66 20.22
CA LEU A 360 0.06 -18.91 19.42
C LEU A 360 0.05 -20.32 18.82
N VAL A 361 1.14 -20.74 18.16
CA VAL A 361 1.21 -22.05 17.49
C VAL A 361 1.19 -23.19 18.51
N VAL A 362 1.88 -23.05 19.66
CA VAL A 362 1.91 -24.07 20.71
C VAL A 362 0.54 -24.26 21.35
N VAL A 363 -0.21 -23.18 21.59
CA VAL A 363 -1.55 -23.30 22.19
C VAL A 363 -2.56 -23.96 21.25
N LEU A 364 -2.37 -23.82 19.92
CA LEU A 364 -3.19 -24.43 18.88
C LEU A 364 -2.97 -25.95 18.71
N GLY A 365 -1.83 -26.46 19.18
CA GLY A 365 -1.50 -27.88 19.16
C GLY A 365 -1.97 -28.64 20.40
N GLN A 366 -2.24 -29.94 20.26
CA GLN A 366 -2.51 -30.82 21.41
C GLN A 366 -1.21 -31.25 22.11
N ASP A 367 -1.26 -31.38 23.44
CA ASP A 367 -0.11 -31.87 24.22
C ASP A 367 0.10 -33.38 23.98
N PRO A 368 1.20 -33.80 23.32
CA PRO A 368 1.45 -35.21 23.02
C PRO A 368 1.77 -36.04 24.28
N ALA A 369 2.14 -35.42 25.41
CA ALA A 369 2.41 -36.13 26.66
C ALA A 369 1.14 -36.69 27.33
N ILE A 370 -0.05 -36.20 26.95
CA ILE A 370 -1.33 -36.73 27.43
C ILE A 370 -1.76 -37.90 26.53
N GLU A 371 -1.45 -39.12 26.97
CA GLU A 371 -1.75 -40.35 26.21
C GLU A 371 -3.26 -40.52 25.93
N ASP A 372 -4.10 -40.36 26.96
CA ASP A 372 -5.54 -40.51 26.83
C ASP A 372 -6.14 -39.42 25.93
N ARG A 373 -6.73 -39.87 24.82
CA ARG A 373 -7.27 -38.98 23.77
C ARG A 373 -8.34 -38.03 24.28
N SER A 374 -9.23 -38.51 25.15
CA SER A 374 -10.35 -37.72 25.67
C SER A 374 -9.85 -36.64 26.62
N ARG A 375 -8.90 -36.98 27.52
CA ARG A 375 -8.21 -36.02 28.40
C ARG A 375 -7.40 -35.00 27.61
N ARG A 376 -6.69 -35.43 26.56
CA ARG A 376 -5.91 -34.54 25.69
C ARG A 376 -6.78 -33.51 24.96
N LYS A 377 -7.95 -33.93 24.46
CA LYS A 377 -8.93 -33.00 23.88
C LYS A 377 -9.53 -32.04 24.90
N ALA A 378 -9.89 -32.55 26.08
CA ALA A 378 -10.41 -31.71 27.15
C ALA A 378 -9.37 -30.66 27.59
N ASP A 379 -8.09 -31.05 27.66
CA ASP A 379 -6.99 -30.13 27.93
C ASP A 379 -6.84 -29.06 26.85
N HIS A 380 -6.81 -29.46 25.59
CA HIS A 380 -6.70 -28.53 24.48
C HIS A 380 -7.82 -27.48 24.51
N ARG A 381 -9.08 -27.89 24.74
CA ARG A 381 -10.20 -26.96 24.91
C ARG A 381 -10.01 -25.99 26.06
N ARG A 382 -9.53 -26.46 27.22
CA ARG A 382 -9.24 -25.58 28.37
C ARG A 382 -8.19 -24.53 28.04
N ARG A 383 -7.10 -24.93 27.37
CA ARG A 383 -6.03 -24.00 26.95
C ARG A 383 -6.54 -22.96 25.95
N ILE A 384 -7.35 -23.38 24.98
CA ILE A 384 -7.94 -22.48 23.97
C ILE A 384 -8.94 -21.49 24.59
N ALA A 385 -9.76 -21.92 25.56
CA ALA A 385 -10.77 -21.06 26.19
C ALA A 385 -10.16 -19.81 26.84
N THR A 386 -8.94 -19.94 27.38
CA THR A 386 -8.20 -18.85 28.03
C THR A 386 -7.11 -18.24 27.14
N ALA A 387 -6.99 -18.68 25.89
CA ALA A 387 -5.95 -18.22 24.97
C ALA A 387 -6.27 -16.84 24.36
N ASP A 388 -5.24 -16.29 23.71
CA ASP A 388 -5.34 -15.09 22.89
C ASP A 388 -6.56 -15.18 21.92
N PRO A 389 -7.31 -14.08 21.69
CA PRO A 389 -8.41 -14.05 20.72
C PRO A 389 -8.03 -14.56 19.33
N ARG A 390 -6.79 -14.34 18.86
CA ARG A 390 -6.28 -14.85 17.58
C ARG A 390 -6.21 -16.37 17.58
N ALA A 391 -5.75 -17.00 18.66
CA ALA A 391 -5.73 -18.46 18.77
C ALA A 391 -7.16 -19.05 18.77
N ARG A 392 -8.10 -18.39 19.47
CA ARG A 392 -9.53 -18.79 19.43
C ARG A 392 -10.14 -18.65 18.04
N LEU A 393 -9.78 -17.59 17.31
CA LEU A 393 -10.19 -17.40 15.92
C LEU A 393 -9.66 -18.53 15.02
N VAL A 394 -8.36 -18.83 15.08
CA VAL A 394 -7.75 -19.92 14.29
C VAL A 394 -8.37 -21.27 14.65
N TYR A 395 -8.55 -21.56 15.93
CA TYR A 395 -9.21 -22.80 16.39
C TYR A 395 -10.63 -22.93 15.81
N THR A 396 -11.41 -21.84 15.87
CA THR A 396 -12.78 -21.81 15.35
C THR A 396 -12.80 -22.01 13.82
N ALA A 397 -11.89 -21.35 13.09
CA ALA A 397 -11.75 -21.49 11.66
C ALA A 397 -11.34 -22.91 11.25
N ASP A 398 -10.46 -23.58 12.01
CA ASP A 398 -10.10 -25.00 11.78
C ASP A 398 -11.32 -25.92 11.93
N ARG A 399 -12.19 -25.68 12.93
CA ARG A 399 -13.46 -26.44 13.06
C ARG A 399 -14.35 -26.26 11.84
N VAL A 400 -14.55 -25.01 11.40
CA VAL A 400 -15.35 -24.71 10.20
C VAL A 400 -14.78 -25.42 8.97
N ALA A 401 -13.48 -25.27 8.70
CA ALA A 401 -12.82 -25.91 7.57
C ALA A 401 -12.89 -27.44 7.63
N GLY A 402 -12.78 -28.02 8.83
CA GLY A 402 -12.91 -29.45 9.08
C GLY A 402 -14.33 -29.97 8.80
N ILE A 403 -15.35 -29.26 9.28
CA ILE A 403 -16.77 -29.59 9.08
C ILE A 403 -17.13 -29.51 7.60
N GLU A 404 -16.80 -28.40 6.93
CA GLU A 404 -17.11 -28.20 5.50
C GLU A 404 -16.45 -29.28 4.63
N ARG A 405 -15.21 -29.65 4.94
CA ARG A 405 -14.51 -30.72 4.24
C ARG A 405 -15.14 -32.10 4.46
N LEU A 406 -15.62 -32.39 5.68
CA LEU A 406 -16.32 -33.63 5.97
C LEU A 406 -17.65 -33.71 5.22
N LEU A 407 -18.44 -32.62 5.23
CA LEU A 407 -19.70 -32.52 4.51
C LEU A 407 -19.52 -32.70 3.00
N ALA A 408 -18.49 -32.09 2.42
CA ALA A 408 -18.18 -32.28 1.00
C ALA A 408 -17.88 -33.75 0.65
N ARG A 409 -17.28 -34.53 1.58
CA ARG A 409 -17.07 -35.97 1.37
C ARG A 409 -18.35 -36.78 1.48
N LEU A 410 -19.24 -36.42 2.41
CA LEU A 410 -20.56 -37.06 2.53
C LEU A 410 -21.40 -36.80 1.28
N GLU A 411 -21.39 -35.56 0.77
CA GLU A 411 -22.04 -35.18 -0.50
C GLU A 411 -21.45 -35.93 -1.71
N ALA A 412 -20.16 -36.27 -1.67
CA ALA A 412 -19.50 -37.08 -2.69
C ALA A 412 -19.77 -38.60 -2.54
N GLY A 413 -20.68 -39.01 -1.65
CA GLY A 413 -21.06 -40.41 -1.44
C GLY A 413 -20.15 -41.20 -0.49
N GLY A 414 -19.37 -40.52 0.35
CA GLY A 414 -18.58 -41.18 1.40
C GLY A 414 -19.47 -41.77 2.50
N ASP A 415 -19.14 -42.97 2.96
CA ASP A 415 -19.88 -43.65 4.03
C ASP A 415 -19.67 -42.95 5.40
N PRO A 416 -20.75 -42.60 6.14
CA PRO A 416 -20.65 -41.94 7.44
C PRO A 416 -19.85 -42.72 8.49
N ALA A 417 -19.89 -44.06 8.47
CA ALA A 417 -19.15 -44.88 9.43
C ALA A 417 -17.64 -44.85 9.13
N ASP A 418 -17.24 -45.03 7.86
CA ASP A 418 -15.85 -44.91 7.42
C ASP A 418 -15.24 -43.52 7.69
N LEU A 419 -16.07 -42.48 7.62
CA LEU A 419 -15.66 -41.09 7.89
C LEU A 419 -15.67 -40.73 9.39
N GLU A 420 -16.09 -41.67 10.25
CA GLU A 420 -16.26 -41.51 11.70
C GLU A 420 -17.15 -40.30 12.07
N VAL A 421 -18.26 -40.11 11.37
CA VAL A 421 -19.11 -38.91 11.51
C VAL A 421 -19.64 -38.74 12.93
N GLU A 422 -20.19 -39.79 13.56
CA GLU A 422 -20.70 -39.75 14.95
C GLU A 422 -19.62 -39.26 15.92
N ARG A 423 -18.44 -39.89 15.87
CA ARG A 423 -17.29 -39.53 16.72
C ARG A 423 -16.86 -38.09 16.51
N ARG A 424 -16.90 -37.57 15.27
CA ARG A 424 -16.54 -36.17 14.96
C ARG A 424 -17.62 -35.20 15.44
N LEU A 425 -18.88 -35.54 15.24
CA LEU A 425 -20.05 -34.77 15.68
C LEU A 425 -20.00 -34.50 17.19
N GLU A 426 -19.80 -35.55 18.00
CA GLU A 426 -19.66 -35.41 19.46
C GLU A 426 -18.52 -34.46 19.84
N ASN A 427 -17.37 -34.59 19.17
CA ASN A 427 -16.21 -33.78 19.46
C ASN A 427 -16.41 -32.30 19.09
N TRP A 428 -17.02 -32.03 17.95
CA TRP A 428 -17.25 -30.68 17.48
C TRP A 428 -18.44 -30.00 18.20
N ARG A 429 -19.41 -30.75 18.71
CA ARG A 429 -20.41 -30.24 19.67
C ARG A 429 -19.75 -29.73 20.95
N ALA A 430 -18.84 -30.51 21.53
CA ALA A 430 -18.09 -30.08 22.71
C ALA A 430 -17.15 -28.89 22.42
N ASP A 431 -16.59 -28.81 21.20
CA ASP A 431 -15.84 -27.62 20.77
C ASP A 431 -16.74 -26.39 20.68
N ARG A 432 -17.93 -26.53 20.09
CA ARG A 432 -18.91 -25.46 19.93
C ARG A 432 -19.47 -24.95 21.27
N GLU A 433 -19.69 -25.86 22.21
CA GLU A 433 -20.12 -25.53 23.58
C GLU A 433 -19.03 -24.72 24.31
N MET A 434 -17.76 -25.14 24.22
CA MET A 434 -16.64 -24.40 24.80
C MET A 434 -16.51 -22.98 24.22
N LEU A 435 -16.75 -22.83 22.92
CA LEU A 435 -16.66 -21.53 22.24
C LEU A 435 -17.83 -20.58 22.57
N ALA A 436 -18.91 -21.07 23.17
CA ALA A 436 -20.06 -20.25 23.50
C ALA A 436 -19.71 -19.18 24.55
N GLY A 437 -19.99 -17.92 24.23
CA GLY A 437 -19.71 -16.79 25.12
C GLY A 437 -18.25 -16.32 25.12
N LEU A 438 -17.37 -16.92 24.31
CA LEU A 438 -16.02 -16.43 24.08
C LEU A 438 -15.98 -15.39 22.97
N ALA A 439 -14.92 -14.58 22.94
CA ALA A 439 -14.70 -13.58 21.90
C ALA A 439 -14.29 -14.26 20.58
N VAL A 440 -15.27 -14.66 19.79
CA VAL A 440 -15.13 -15.24 18.44
C VAL A 440 -16.20 -14.67 17.52
N PRO A 441 -15.95 -14.56 16.20
CA PRO A 441 -16.95 -14.06 15.25
C PRO A 441 -18.24 -14.88 15.27
N PRO A 442 -19.42 -14.27 15.51
CA PRO A 442 -20.71 -14.98 15.55
C PRO A 442 -21.02 -15.74 14.25
N GLU A 443 -20.58 -15.23 13.10
CA GLU A 443 -20.79 -15.84 11.79
C GLU A 443 -20.12 -17.20 11.67
N LEU A 444 -18.93 -17.37 12.29
CA LEU A 444 -18.23 -18.65 12.30
C LEU A 444 -18.93 -19.66 13.20
N LEU A 445 -19.49 -19.22 14.34
CA LEU A 445 -20.28 -20.09 15.21
C LEU A 445 -21.54 -20.59 14.50
N LEU A 446 -22.23 -19.73 13.76
CA LEU A 446 -23.39 -20.12 12.95
C LEU A 446 -23.02 -21.13 11.86
N ARG A 447 -21.85 -20.98 11.22
CA ARG A 447 -21.35 -21.97 10.25
C ARG A 447 -21.11 -23.33 10.90
N ILE A 448 -20.54 -23.36 12.11
CA ILE A 448 -20.38 -24.60 12.89
C ILE A 448 -21.75 -25.21 13.19
N ASP A 449 -22.69 -24.44 13.75
CA ASP A 449 -24.02 -24.93 14.14
C ASP A 449 -24.78 -25.54 12.95
N HIS A 450 -24.77 -24.83 11.82
CA HIS A 450 -25.38 -25.32 10.58
C HIS A 450 -24.71 -26.62 10.10
N GLY A 451 -23.38 -26.67 10.09
CA GLY A 451 -22.65 -27.85 9.67
C GLY A 451 -22.86 -29.07 10.56
N LEU A 452 -22.93 -28.88 11.89
CA LEU A 452 -23.26 -29.95 12.84
C LEU A 452 -24.67 -30.51 12.60
N GLY A 453 -25.65 -29.65 12.32
CA GLY A 453 -27.01 -30.08 11.97
C GLY A 453 -27.04 -30.92 10.69
N ARG A 454 -26.25 -30.54 9.68
CA ARG A 454 -26.11 -31.33 8.42
C ARG A 454 -25.43 -32.68 8.64
N MET A 455 -24.44 -32.74 9.53
CA MET A 455 -23.79 -34.01 9.88
C MET A 455 -24.74 -34.96 10.61
N GLU A 456 -25.56 -34.44 11.51
CA GLU A 456 -26.58 -35.23 12.22
C GLU A 456 -27.62 -35.81 11.26
N ALA A 457 -28.05 -35.02 10.27
CA ALA A 457 -28.95 -35.50 9.22
C ALA A 457 -28.32 -36.54 8.28
N ALA A 458 -26.99 -36.69 8.28
CA ALA A 458 -26.30 -37.67 7.44
C ALA A 458 -26.13 -39.05 8.12
N ILE A 459 -26.38 -39.14 9.43
CA ILE A 459 -26.29 -40.39 10.21
C ILE A 459 -27.66 -40.94 10.64
N GLY A 460 -28.71 -40.10 10.61
CA GLY A 460 -30.10 -40.49 10.84
C GLY A 460 -30.84 -40.72 9.54
#